data_AF-A0A7U9SYL3-F1
#
_entry.id   AF-A0A7U9SYL3-F1
#
_cell.length_a   1.000
_cell.length_b   1.000
_cell.length_c   1.000
_cell.angle_alpha   90.00
_cell.angle_beta   90.00
_cell.angle_gamma   90.00
#
_symmetry.space_group_name_H-M   'P 1'
#
loop_
_entity.id
_entity.type
_entity.pdbx_description
1 polymer ?
#
loop_
_entity_poly.entity_id
_entity_poly.type
_entity_poly.pdbx_seq_one_letter_code
_entity_poly.pdbx_strand_id
1 'polypeptide(L)'
;MFGFIGKPGFDLFTAYAEFDFSSFVFNLVFCATTATIVSGAMAERTKFLSYCIYSGVISALIYPIEAHWIWGGGWLSQIGFHDFAGSCAIHMVGGISALIGAKILGPRIGKFTRDTSGKVLKVNAFPGHSIALGSLGVFILWLGWYGFNGAAATSIAQLGSIFLTTTVAPAVATVVCMIFTWIKYGKPDVSMCLNASLAGLVAITAPCDVTDAFGAVVIGVVAGFLVVFGVWLLDHVLRIDDPVGAVAVHCMNGIWGTLAVGLFATDTAPGYSIANASGETLTGLFYGGGFELLKLQFIGFASVAAWTAVTITITFLVIRAIAGLRVDREEEMAGLDAAEHGLSSAYAGFAMLPEYIEEGNDPVVVSGDTPVAEAIPVKKVPAFEEGTPKFTKIEIVCKESKFEALKNAIMKLGITGMTVSHVLGCGIQKGKPEYYRGVQVEANLFPKVQVDIVVSAVPVRRVIDTAKKVLYTGHIGDGKIFVYDVENVVKVRTGEEGFDALQDVE
;
A
#
# COMPACT_ATOMS: atom_id res chain seq x y z
N MET A 1 22.61 -6.26 36.79
CA MET A 1 22.46 -5.23 35.75
C MET A 1 21.30 -4.36 36.17
N PHE A 2 21.43 -3.04 36.16
CA PHE A 2 20.47 -2.05 36.67
C PHE A 2 19.13 -2.01 35.87
N GLY A 3 18.48 -3.16 35.65
CA GLY A 3 17.28 -3.28 34.82
C GLY A 3 17.48 -2.93 33.34
N PHE A 4 18.73 -2.94 32.85
CA PHE A 4 19.10 -2.47 31.50
C PHE A 4 18.96 -3.55 30.42
N ILE A 5 19.15 -4.82 30.73
CA ILE A 5 18.95 -5.91 29.77
C ILE A 5 18.58 -7.18 30.53
N GLY A 6 17.59 -7.90 30.00
CA GLY A 6 17.23 -9.22 30.50
C GLY A 6 18.35 -10.22 30.25
N LYS A 7 18.53 -11.18 31.16
CA LYS A 7 19.45 -12.29 30.90
C LYS A 7 18.81 -13.21 29.84
N PRO A 8 19.48 -13.55 28.73
CA PRO A 8 18.99 -14.56 27.82
C PRO A 8 18.75 -15.88 28.58
N GLY A 9 17.51 -16.37 28.53
CA GLY A 9 17.13 -17.68 29.07
C GLY A 9 17.21 -18.73 27.97
N PHE A 10 17.78 -19.90 28.28
CA PHE A 10 17.82 -21.06 27.39
C PHE A 10 16.79 -22.12 27.80
N ASP A 11 15.83 -21.75 28.65
CA ASP A 11 14.83 -22.65 29.25
C ASP A 11 13.94 -23.32 28.19
N LEU A 12 13.77 -22.71 27.02
CA LEU A 12 13.15 -23.36 25.86
C LEU A 12 13.88 -24.66 25.45
N PHE A 13 15.18 -24.76 25.70
CA PHE A 13 15.98 -25.95 25.39
C PHE A 13 16.32 -26.77 26.64
N THR A 14 16.41 -26.13 27.81
CA THR A 14 16.90 -26.76 29.06
C THR A 14 15.81 -27.11 30.06
N ALA A 15 14.62 -26.50 29.95
CA ALA A 15 13.51 -26.65 30.89
C ALA A 15 12.15 -26.56 30.16
N TYR A 16 12.03 -27.23 29.00
CA TYR A 16 10.88 -27.12 28.09
C TYR A 16 9.52 -27.35 28.77
N ALA A 17 9.43 -28.28 29.73
CA ALA A 17 8.18 -28.58 30.42
C ALA A 17 7.66 -27.42 31.30
N GLU A 18 8.57 -26.60 31.84
CA GLU A 18 8.26 -25.48 32.74
C GLU A 18 8.33 -24.13 32.03
N PHE A 19 8.53 -24.14 30.70
CA PHE A 19 8.66 -22.92 29.92
C PHE A 19 7.31 -22.21 29.78
N ASP A 20 7.30 -20.90 30.03
CA ASP A 20 6.09 -20.07 29.85
C ASP A 20 5.82 -19.80 28.38
N PHE A 21 5.19 -20.78 27.72
CA PHE A 21 4.80 -20.69 26.31
C PHE A 21 3.86 -19.52 26.03
N SER A 22 2.97 -19.20 26.98
CA SER A 22 1.97 -18.14 26.80
C SER A 22 2.65 -16.77 26.70
N SER A 23 3.50 -16.44 27.67
CA SER A 23 4.26 -15.19 27.66
C SER A 23 5.24 -15.13 26.49
N PHE A 24 5.90 -16.24 26.15
CA PHE A 24 6.80 -16.29 25.01
C PHE A 24 6.10 -15.98 23.69
N VAL A 25 5.00 -16.68 23.38
CA VAL A 25 4.28 -16.49 22.11
C VAL A 25 3.65 -15.11 22.04
N PHE A 26 3.14 -14.59 23.16
CA PHE A 26 2.63 -13.23 23.25
C PHE A 26 3.69 -12.17 22.91
N ASN A 27 4.89 -12.28 23.50
CA ASN A 27 5.98 -11.35 23.21
C ASN A 27 6.59 -11.55 21.81
N LEU A 28 6.57 -12.78 21.28
CA LEU A 28 7.05 -13.10 19.93
C LEU A 28 6.27 -12.34 18.85
N VAL A 29 4.93 -12.32 18.93
CA VAL A 29 4.10 -11.64 17.92
C VAL A 29 4.25 -10.11 17.96
N PHE A 30 4.52 -9.54 19.14
CA PHE A 30 4.83 -8.11 19.31
C PHE A 30 6.20 -7.74 18.74
N CYS A 31 7.20 -8.60 18.95
CA CYS A 31 8.52 -8.46 18.32
C CYS A 31 8.41 -8.49 16.79
N ALA A 32 7.66 -9.46 16.24
CA ALA A 32 7.43 -9.57 14.80
C ALA A 32 6.71 -8.34 14.23
N THR A 33 5.76 -7.78 14.98
CA THR A 33 5.03 -6.57 14.58
C THR A 33 5.96 -5.36 14.53
N THR A 34 6.83 -5.19 15.52
CA THR A 34 7.84 -4.11 15.53
C THR A 34 8.73 -4.18 14.31
N ALA A 35 9.24 -5.37 13.96
CA ALA A 35 10.10 -5.58 12.81
C ALA A 35 9.38 -5.26 11.48
N THR A 36 8.13 -5.70 11.32
CA THR A 36 7.41 -5.59 10.05
C THR A 36 6.94 -4.18 9.70
N ILE A 37 6.77 -3.29 10.69
CA ILE A 37 6.39 -1.87 10.46
C ILE A 37 7.34 -1.18 9.46
N VAL A 38 8.63 -1.51 9.53
CA VAL A 38 9.68 -0.88 8.72
C VAL A 38 9.58 -1.24 7.25
N SER A 39 9.10 -2.44 6.92
CA SER A 39 8.95 -2.90 5.54
C SER A 39 8.13 -1.93 4.70
N GLY A 40 7.05 -1.38 5.27
CA GLY A 40 6.15 -0.46 4.57
C GLY A 40 6.81 0.87 4.19
N ALA A 41 7.66 1.43 5.05
CA ALA A 41 8.40 2.65 4.74
C ALA A 41 9.55 2.40 3.75
N MET A 42 10.01 1.15 3.65
CA MET A 42 11.16 0.71 2.85
C MET A 42 10.79 -0.09 1.59
N ALA A 43 9.49 -0.24 1.31
CA ALA A 43 8.95 -0.98 0.17
C ALA A 43 9.45 -0.50 -1.22
N GLU A 44 9.43 -1.41 -2.20
CA GLU A 44 9.70 -1.20 -3.63
C GLU A 44 11.15 -0.87 -4.03
N ARG A 45 12.08 -0.67 -3.07
CA ARG A 45 13.48 -0.40 -3.41
C ARG A 45 14.52 -0.96 -2.44
N THR A 46 14.11 -1.78 -1.49
CA THR A 46 15.03 -2.41 -0.52
C THR A 46 15.37 -3.81 -0.96
N LYS A 47 16.64 -4.20 -0.89
CA LYS A 47 17.06 -5.59 -1.13
C LYS A 47 16.45 -6.52 -0.08
N PHE A 48 15.93 -7.68 -0.49
CA PHE A 48 15.28 -8.60 0.43
C PHE A 48 16.23 -9.11 1.52
N LEU A 49 17.46 -9.46 1.14
CA LEU A 49 18.50 -9.90 2.09
C LEU A 49 18.77 -8.85 3.19
N SER A 50 18.83 -7.57 2.81
CA SER A 50 19.07 -6.47 3.74
C SER A 50 17.92 -6.28 4.71
N TYR A 51 16.68 -6.51 4.25
CA TYR A 51 15.50 -6.56 5.10
C TYR A 51 15.54 -7.74 6.09
N CYS A 52 16.00 -8.92 5.65
CA CYS A 52 16.17 -10.08 6.54
C CYS A 52 17.23 -9.84 7.63
N ILE A 53 18.38 -9.26 7.27
CA ILE A 53 19.45 -8.93 8.23
C ILE A 53 18.93 -7.91 9.25
N TYR A 54 18.30 -6.83 8.79
CA TYR A 54 17.68 -5.84 9.66
C TYR A 54 16.67 -6.48 10.63
N SER A 55 15.78 -7.33 10.11
CA SER A 55 14.75 -8.02 10.90
C SER A 55 15.38 -8.90 11.98
N GLY A 56 16.46 -9.62 11.66
CA GLY A 56 17.21 -10.41 12.65
C GLY A 56 17.81 -9.54 13.76
N VAL A 57 18.40 -8.39 13.42
CA VAL A 57 19.04 -7.48 14.40
C VAL A 57 18.01 -6.83 15.32
N ILE A 58 16.92 -6.28 14.78
CA ILE A 58 15.90 -5.64 15.62
C ILE A 58 15.26 -6.65 16.58
N SER A 59 14.96 -7.87 16.09
CA SER A 59 14.33 -8.91 16.90
C SER A 59 15.24 -9.55 17.93
N ALA A 60 16.55 -9.63 17.68
CA ALA A 60 17.50 -10.27 18.61
C ALA A 60 18.12 -9.30 19.63
N LEU A 61 18.22 -8.01 19.31
CA LEU A 61 18.97 -7.05 20.10
C LEU A 61 18.14 -5.82 20.50
N ILE A 62 17.61 -5.08 19.53
CA ILE A 62 17.08 -3.74 19.78
C ILE A 62 15.77 -3.80 20.56
N TYR A 63 14.79 -4.56 20.05
CA TYR A 63 13.47 -4.69 20.66
C TYR A 63 13.50 -5.41 22.02
N PRO A 64 14.20 -6.54 22.21
CA PRO A 64 14.22 -7.22 23.51
C PRO A 64 14.78 -6.35 24.65
N ILE A 65 15.72 -5.44 24.36
CA ILE A 65 16.32 -4.56 25.36
C ILE A 65 15.30 -3.54 25.87
N GLU A 66 14.63 -2.82 24.98
CA GLU A 66 13.64 -1.81 25.38
C GLU A 66 12.34 -2.45 25.92
N ALA A 67 11.94 -3.62 25.39
CA ALA A 67 10.86 -4.42 25.97
C ALA A 67 11.19 -4.85 27.41
N HIS A 68 12.45 -5.17 27.73
CA HIS A 68 12.84 -5.43 29.11
C HIS A 68 12.73 -4.20 30.00
N TRP A 69 13.05 -3.01 29.50
CA TRP A 69 12.90 -1.77 30.27
C TRP A 69 11.45 -1.55 30.70
N ILE A 70 10.50 -1.82 29.78
CA ILE A 70 9.08 -1.49 29.93
C ILE A 70 8.28 -2.63 30.58
N TRP A 71 8.49 -3.88 30.15
CA TRP A 71 7.66 -5.03 30.56
C TRP A 71 8.43 -6.11 31.32
N GLY A 72 9.75 -6.20 31.12
CA GLY A 72 10.59 -7.22 31.75
C GLY A 72 11.04 -6.90 33.18
N GLY A 73 10.41 -5.94 33.86
CA GLY A 73 10.80 -5.48 35.19
C GLY A 73 12.04 -4.57 35.21
N GLY A 74 12.42 -4.01 34.07
CA GLY A 74 13.52 -3.07 33.95
C GLY A 74 13.22 -1.69 34.52
N TRP A 75 14.15 -0.75 34.31
CA TRP A 75 14.13 0.52 35.02
C TRP A 75 12.94 1.44 34.67
N LEU A 76 12.40 1.38 33.44
CA LEU A 76 11.21 2.17 33.06
C LEU A 76 9.97 1.68 33.79
N SER A 77 9.76 0.36 33.83
CA SER A 77 8.71 -0.26 34.63
C SER A 77 8.79 0.17 36.10
N GLN A 78 10.00 0.16 36.68
CA GLN A 78 10.22 0.47 38.10
C GLN A 78 9.95 1.92 38.48
N ILE A 79 10.10 2.88 37.55
CA ILE A 79 9.84 4.30 37.84
C ILE A 79 8.36 4.67 37.65
N GLY A 80 7.52 3.76 37.14
CA GLY A 80 6.11 4.02 36.85
C GLY A 80 5.82 4.47 35.41
N PHE A 81 6.72 4.18 34.44
CA PHE A 81 6.39 4.32 33.03
C PHE A 81 5.37 3.25 32.63
N HIS A 82 4.33 3.65 31.91
CA HIS A 82 3.25 2.75 31.50
C HIS A 82 3.09 2.74 29.98
N ASP A 83 3.11 1.54 29.41
CA ASP A 83 2.81 1.28 28.00
C ASP A 83 2.17 -0.10 27.94
N PHE A 84 0.84 -0.18 27.92
CA PHE A 84 0.15 -1.45 28.14
C PHE A 84 0.40 -2.48 27.04
N ALA A 85 0.24 -2.06 25.78
CA ALA A 85 0.37 -2.97 24.64
C ALA A 85 1.39 -2.51 23.58
N GLY A 86 2.09 -1.39 23.75
CA GLY A 86 3.23 -1.02 22.90
C GLY A 86 3.08 0.19 21.96
N SER A 87 2.43 1.29 22.37
CA SER A 87 2.58 2.53 21.57
C SER A 87 4.04 3.00 21.54
N CYS A 88 4.78 2.82 22.65
CA CYS A 88 6.20 3.12 22.72
C CYS A 88 7.01 1.92 22.21
N ALA A 89 6.87 0.77 22.88
CA ALA A 89 7.74 -0.40 22.71
C ALA A 89 7.69 -1.02 21.31
N ILE A 90 6.60 -0.83 20.57
CA ILE A 90 6.38 -1.45 19.26
C ILE A 90 6.22 -0.38 18.19
N HIS A 91 5.22 0.47 18.33
CA HIS A 91 4.84 1.38 17.25
C HIS A 91 5.82 2.54 17.10
N MET A 92 6.19 3.21 18.19
CA MET A 92 7.21 4.26 18.11
C MET A 92 8.55 3.68 17.66
N VAL A 93 8.98 2.54 18.21
CA VAL A 93 10.23 1.86 17.83
C VAL A 93 10.24 1.53 16.34
N GLY A 94 9.22 0.80 15.86
CA GLY A 94 9.07 0.45 14.45
C GLY A 94 8.97 1.70 13.58
N GLY A 95 8.29 2.75 14.04
CA GLY A 95 8.13 4.02 13.34
C GLY A 95 9.42 4.85 13.23
N ILE A 96 10.22 4.93 14.30
CA ILE A 96 11.56 5.57 14.28
C ILE A 96 12.47 4.78 13.35
N SER A 97 12.41 3.45 13.44
CA SER A 97 13.19 2.56 12.58
C SER A 97 12.83 2.76 11.11
N ALA A 98 11.53 2.87 10.81
CA ALA A 98 10.99 3.17 9.49
C ALA A 98 11.46 4.54 8.97
N LEU A 99 11.44 5.57 9.81
CA LEU A 99 11.89 6.92 9.46
C LEU A 99 13.38 6.94 9.11
N ILE A 100 14.21 6.34 9.94
CA ILE A 100 15.67 6.29 9.73
C ILE A 100 16.00 5.43 8.51
N GLY A 101 15.37 4.26 8.40
CA GLY A 101 15.53 3.35 7.27
C GLY A 101 15.18 4.02 5.94
N ALA A 102 14.00 4.64 5.85
CA ALA A 102 13.58 5.38 4.66
C ALA A 102 14.49 6.57 4.33
N LYS A 103 15.01 7.27 5.34
CA LYS A 103 15.96 8.39 5.15
C LYS A 103 17.29 7.92 4.58
N ILE A 104 17.87 6.83 5.12
CA ILE A 104 19.16 6.28 4.68
C ILE A 104 19.04 5.64 3.30
N LEU A 105 17.94 4.93 3.05
CA LEU A 105 17.63 4.27 1.78
C LEU A 105 17.37 5.25 0.63
N GLY A 106 16.80 6.41 0.97
CA GLY A 106 16.41 7.44 0.02
C GLY A 106 15.05 7.17 -0.65
N PRO A 107 14.53 8.18 -1.36
CA PRO A 107 13.20 8.12 -1.97
C PRO A 107 13.13 7.22 -3.19
N ARG A 108 11.96 6.65 -3.51
CA ARG A 108 11.73 5.94 -4.79
C ARG A 108 11.98 6.87 -5.98
N ILE A 109 12.47 6.30 -7.07
CA ILE A 109 12.69 7.03 -8.32
C ILE A 109 11.36 7.64 -8.77
N GLY A 110 11.37 8.94 -9.06
CA GLY A 110 10.17 9.67 -9.47
C GLY A 110 9.31 10.23 -8.34
N LYS A 111 9.54 9.88 -7.06
CA LYS A 111 8.78 10.46 -5.93
C LYS A 111 8.88 11.99 -5.88
N PHE A 112 10.08 12.52 -6.09
CA PHE A 112 10.37 13.94 -6.06
C PHE A 112 10.96 14.39 -7.38
N THR A 113 10.24 15.23 -8.12
CA THR A 113 10.78 15.89 -9.31
C THR A 113 11.69 17.02 -8.86
N ARG A 114 12.93 17.03 -9.35
CA ARG A 114 13.96 18.02 -9.00
C ARG A 114 14.38 18.84 -10.21
N ASP A 115 14.78 20.08 -9.98
CA ASP A 115 15.45 20.90 -11.01
C ASP A 115 16.94 20.53 -11.14
N THR A 116 17.63 21.22 -12.05
CA THR A 116 19.08 21.05 -12.29
C THR A 116 19.95 21.42 -11.10
N SER A 117 19.43 22.20 -10.14
CA SER A 117 20.10 22.54 -8.87
C SER A 117 19.84 21.51 -7.76
N GLY A 118 19.00 20.49 -8.02
CA GLY A 118 18.61 19.46 -7.07
C GLY A 118 17.44 19.85 -6.16
N LYS A 119 16.84 21.03 -6.34
CA LYS A 119 15.69 21.50 -5.55
C LYS A 119 14.43 20.75 -5.97
N VAL A 120 13.64 20.30 -4.99
CA VAL A 120 12.35 19.63 -5.25
C VAL A 120 11.32 20.62 -5.76
N LEU A 121 10.80 20.39 -6.95
CA LEU A 121 9.75 21.18 -7.59
C LEU A 121 8.36 20.60 -7.34
N LYS A 122 8.23 19.27 -7.37
CA LYS A 122 6.94 18.56 -7.26
C LYS A 122 7.09 17.27 -6.46
N VAL A 123 6.09 16.97 -5.64
CA VAL A 123 5.88 15.66 -5.01
C VAL A 123 4.91 14.88 -5.89
N ASN A 124 5.30 13.67 -6.29
CA ASN A 124 4.44 12.76 -7.03
C ASN A 124 3.88 11.71 -6.08
N ALA A 125 2.58 11.41 -6.17
CA ALA A 125 1.99 10.29 -5.47
C ALA A 125 2.12 9.02 -6.31
N PHE A 126 2.34 7.90 -5.63
CA PHE A 126 2.19 6.55 -6.21
C PHE A 126 0.90 5.97 -5.62
N PRO A 127 -0.21 5.99 -6.36
CA PRO A 127 -1.46 5.39 -5.91
C PRO A 127 -1.26 3.89 -5.68
N GLY A 128 -1.81 3.35 -4.59
CA GLY A 128 -1.81 1.91 -4.36
C GLY A 128 -2.56 1.17 -5.47
N HIS A 129 -1.96 0.10 -5.99
CA HIS A 129 -2.53 -0.69 -7.10
C HIS A 129 -3.89 -1.31 -6.75
N SER A 130 -4.19 -1.56 -5.47
CA SER A 130 -5.46 -2.10 -4.99
C SER A 130 -5.87 -1.52 -3.64
N ILE A 131 -6.79 -0.56 -3.67
CA ILE A 131 -7.40 -0.01 -2.44
C ILE A 131 -8.23 -1.07 -1.72
N ALA A 132 -8.86 -2.00 -2.43
CA ALA A 132 -9.62 -3.09 -1.83
C ALA A 132 -8.72 -4.02 -0.98
N LEU A 133 -7.54 -4.37 -1.48
CA LEU A 133 -6.58 -5.17 -0.74
C LEU A 133 -6.04 -4.41 0.48
N GLY A 134 -5.76 -3.11 0.33
CA GLY A 134 -5.40 -2.24 1.45
C GLY A 134 -6.48 -2.19 2.52
N SER A 135 -7.75 -2.05 2.13
CA SER A 135 -8.90 -2.06 3.05
C SER A 135 -9.03 -3.40 3.78
N LEU A 136 -8.89 -4.52 3.07
CA LEU A 136 -8.91 -5.86 3.67
C LEU A 136 -7.80 -6.00 4.73
N GLY A 137 -6.60 -5.52 4.42
CA GLY A 137 -5.49 -5.48 5.36
C GLY A 137 -5.82 -4.71 6.63
N VAL A 138 -6.44 -3.52 6.52
CA VAL A 138 -6.86 -2.73 7.69
C VAL A 138 -7.93 -3.45 8.52
N PHE A 139 -8.89 -4.13 7.88
CA PHE A 139 -9.90 -4.91 8.63
C PHE A 139 -9.26 -6.07 9.40
N ILE A 140 -8.31 -6.79 8.79
CA ILE A 140 -7.57 -7.86 9.47
C ILE A 140 -6.76 -7.29 10.62
N LEU A 141 -6.07 -6.16 10.42
CA LEU A 141 -5.28 -5.51 11.47
C LEU A 141 -6.16 -5.03 12.63
N TRP A 142 -7.32 -4.41 12.36
CA TRP A 142 -8.23 -3.97 13.41
C TRP A 142 -8.78 -5.17 14.19
N LEU A 143 -9.23 -6.23 13.50
CA LEU A 143 -9.67 -7.46 14.16
C LEU A 143 -8.55 -8.03 15.05
N GLY A 144 -7.33 -8.13 14.51
CA GLY A 144 -6.16 -8.58 15.26
C GLY A 144 -5.82 -7.68 16.45
N TRP A 145 -6.14 -6.39 16.37
CA TRP A 145 -5.83 -5.42 17.42
C TRP A 145 -6.62 -5.62 18.71
N TYR A 146 -7.80 -6.24 18.65
CA TYR A 146 -8.48 -6.69 19.87
C TYR A 146 -7.65 -7.75 20.60
N GLY A 147 -7.05 -8.69 19.87
CA GLY A 147 -6.09 -9.63 20.44
C GLY A 147 -4.82 -8.92 20.91
N PHE A 148 -4.30 -7.99 20.13
CA PHE A 148 -3.09 -7.23 20.43
C PHE A 148 -3.21 -6.46 21.75
N ASN A 149 -4.23 -5.60 21.89
CA ASN A 149 -4.44 -4.85 23.12
C ASN A 149 -5.01 -5.73 24.23
N GLY A 150 -5.88 -6.69 23.94
CA GLY A 150 -6.57 -7.47 24.97
C GLY A 150 -5.75 -8.59 25.61
N ALA A 151 -4.66 -9.04 24.97
CA ALA A 151 -3.97 -10.25 25.41
C ALA A 151 -3.24 -10.12 26.76
N ALA A 152 -2.92 -8.91 27.21
CA ALA A 152 -2.36 -8.66 28.53
C ALA A 152 -3.42 -8.43 29.64
N ALA A 153 -4.72 -8.46 29.29
CA ALA A 153 -5.79 -8.24 30.27
C ALA A 153 -5.88 -9.40 31.28
N THR A 154 -6.03 -9.05 32.56
CA THR A 154 -6.07 -10.02 33.68
C THR A 154 -7.48 -10.27 34.21
N SER A 155 -8.48 -9.52 33.72
CA SER A 155 -9.89 -9.69 34.10
C SER A 155 -10.85 -9.42 32.95
N ILE A 156 -12.07 -9.96 33.02
CA ILE A 156 -13.14 -9.73 32.03
C ILE A 156 -13.52 -8.24 31.96
N ALA A 157 -13.54 -7.54 33.10
CA ALA A 157 -13.86 -6.12 33.14
C ALA A 157 -12.79 -5.27 32.43
N GLN A 158 -11.50 -5.56 32.68
CA GLN A 158 -10.39 -4.91 31.99
C GLN A 158 -10.43 -5.20 30.49
N LEU A 159 -10.62 -6.46 30.09
CA LEU A 159 -10.73 -6.86 28.68
C LEU A 159 -11.86 -6.10 27.96
N GLY A 160 -13.03 -6.02 28.57
CA GLY A 160 -14.17 -5.28 28.02
C GLY A 160 -13.89 -3.79 27.84
N SER A 161 -13.20 -3.16 28.81
CA SER A 161 -12.79 -1.76 28.71
C SER A 161 -11.76 -1.53 27.59
N ILE A 162 -10.76 -2.41 27.49
CA ILE A 162 -9.74 -2.34 26.43
C ILE A 162 -10.38 -2.47 25.04
N PHE A 163 -11.34 -3.39 24.88
CA PHE A 163 -12.03 -3.55 23.59
C PHE A 163 -12.85 -2.30 23.24
N LEU A 164 -13.49 -1.68 24.22
CA LEU A 164 -14.22 -0.44 24.01
C LEU A 164 -13.28 0.68 23.51
N THR A 165 -12.17 0.94 24.20
CA THR A 165 -11.23 2.00 23.80
C THR A 165 -10.58 1.70 22.45
N THR A 166 -10.24 0.43 22.19
CA THR A 166 -9.72 -0.08 20.91
C THR A 166 -10.74 -0.02 19.76
N THR A 167 -12.02 0.18 20.07
CA THR A 167 -13.07 0.47 19.06
C THR A 167 -13.21 1.98 18.84
N VAL A 168 -13.30 2.74 19.94
CA VAL A 168 -13.66 4.16 19.93
C VAL A 168 -12.57 5.00 19.27
N ALA A 169 -11.31 4.86 19.70
CA ALA A 169 -10.23 5.70 19.21
C ALA A 169 -10.01 5.62 17.68
N PRO A 170 -9.88 4.44 17.06
CA PRO A 170 -9.75 4.35 15.60
C PRO A 170 -11.01 4.75 14.83
N ALA A 171 -12.21 4.49 15.36
CA ALA A 171 -13.45 4.96 14.72
C ALA A 171 -13.47 6.49 14.65
N VAL A 172 -13.13 7.16 15.75
CA VAL A 172 -13.05 8.62 15.82
C VAL A 172 -11.94 9.15 14.91
N ALA A 173 -10.74 8.56 14.94
CA ALA A 173 -9.63 8.97 14.08
C ALA A 173 -10.01 8.90 12.59
N THR A 174 -10.70 7.83 12.19
CA THR A 174 -11.20 7.63 10.82
C THR A 174 -12.20 8.71 10.42
N VAL A 175 -13.18 8.99 11.28
CA VAL A 175 -14.21 10.02 11.00
C VAL A 175 -13.59 11.42 10.93
N VAL A 176 -12.68 11.75 11.84
CA VAL A 176 -11.97 13.03 11.83
C VAL A 176 -11.16 13.22 10.56
N CYS A 177 -10.39 12.21 10.17
CA CYS A 177 -9.65 12.24 8.91
C CYS A 177 -10.59 12.36 7.69
N MET A 178 -11.69 11.60 7.68
CA MET A 178 -12.68 11.65 6.60
C MET A 178 -13.26 13.06 6.45
N ILE A 179 -13.71 13.68 7.54
CA ILE A 179 -14.24 15.04 7.53
C ILE A 179 -13.17 16.03 7.08
N PHE A 180 -11.96 15.94 7.64
CA PHE A 180 -10.87 16.84 7.28
C PHE A 180 -10.51 16.77 5.79
N THR A 181 -10.33 15.56 5.26
CA THR A 181 -9.99 15.35 3.84
C THR A 181 -11.13 15.78 2.93
N TRP A 182 -12.38 15.57 3.34
CA TRP A 182 -13.55 16.06 2.61
C TRP A 182 -13.60 17.59 2.53
N ILE A 183 -13.38 18.29 3.64
CA ILE A 183 -13.34 19.75 3.66
C ILE A 183 -12.16 20.27 2.85
N LYS A 184 -10.97 19.67 3.00
CA LYS A 184 -9.72 20.16 2.40
C LYS A 184 -9.60 19.86 0.91
N TYR A 185 -10.02 18.66 0.48
CA TYR A 185 -9.83 18.16 -0.89
C TYR A 185 -11.14 18.01 -1.67
N GLY A 186 -12.29 18.31 -1.04
CA GLY A 186 -13.63 18.25 -1.66
C GLY A 186 -14.26 16.85 -1.67
N LYS A 187 -13.51 15.81 -1.30
CA LYS A 187 -13.95 14.41 -1.22
C LYS A 187 -13.20 13.67 -0.11
N PRO A 188 -13.79 12.63 0.50
CA PRO A 188 -13.09 11.80 1.48
C PRO A 188 -11.96 10.99 0.80
N ASP A 189 -10.77 11.02 1.39
CA ASP A 189 -9.62 10.24 0.91
C ASP A 189 -9.62 8.86 1.58
N VAL A 190 -10.01 7.83 0.83
CA VAL A 190 -10.12 6.46 1.36
C VAL A 190 -8.78 5.95 1.89
N SER A 191 -7.67 6.18 1.17
CA SER A 191 -6.36 5.68 1.59
C SER A 191 -5.87 6.35 2.88
N MET A 192 -6.17 7.64 3.04
CA MET A 192 -5.85 8.35 4.27
C MET A 192 -6.77 7.94 5.42
N CYS A 193 -8.06 7.68 5.17
CA CYS A 193 -8.97 7.14 6.18
C CYS A 193 -8.50 5.78 6.72
N LEU A 194 -8.02 4.89 5.83
CA LEU A 194 -7.40 3.62 6.22
C LEU A 194 -6.20 3.83 7.16
N ASN A 195 -5.30 4.77 6.82
CA ASN A 195 -4.19 5.14 7.69
C ASN A 195 -4.67 5.75 9.02
N ALA A 196 -5.74 6.53 9.01
CA ALA A 196 -6.31 7.12 10.22
C ALA A 196 -6.94 6.07 11.15
N SER A 197 -7.57 5.03 10.62
CA SER A 197 -8.01 3.88 11.42
C SER A 197 -6.83 3.25 12.15
N LEU A 198 -5.74 2.96 11.43
CA LEU A 198 -4.53 2.39 12.03
C LEU A 198 -3.86 3.37 13.03
N ALA A 199 -3.84 4.67 12.72
CA ALA A 199 -3.28 5.68 13.61
C ALA A 199 -4.02 5.74 14.97
N GLY A 200 -5.34 5.67 14.96
CA GLY A 200 -6.12 5.62 16.19
C GLY A 200 -5.91 4.32 16.99
N LEU A 201 -5.73 3.19 16.30
CA LEU A 201 -5.36 1.92 16.93
C LEU A 201 -3.97 2.03 17.61
N VAL A 202 -2.98 2.57 16.91
CA VAL A 202 -1.65 2.81 17.47
C VAL A 202 -1.69 3.76 18.67
N ALA A 203 -2.43 4.86 18.56
CA ALA A 203 -2.48 5.88 19.61
C ALA A 203 -3.15 5.38 20.89
N ILE A 204 -4.13 4.47 20.81
CA ILE A 204 -4.79 3.92 21.99
C ILE A 204 -4.01 2.75 22.63
N THR A 205 -3.01 2.20 21.94
CA THR A 205 -2.32 0.96 22.34
C THR A 205 -1.66 1.03 23.73
N ALA A 206 -0.91 2.09 24.06
CA ALA A 206 -0.34 2.31 25.38
C ALA A 206 -1.39 2.60 26.47
N PRO A 207 -2.40 3.47 26.23
CA PRO A 207 -3.38 3.85 27.25
C PRO A 207 -4.65 2.98 27.32
N CYS A 208 -4.78 1.90 26.52
CA CYS A 208 -6.07 1.22 26.31
C CYS A 208 -6.70 0.61 27.57
N ASP A 209 -5.90 0.27 28.58
CA ASP A 209 -6.33 -0.30 29.86
C ASP A 209 -6.64 0.74 30.94
N VAL A 210 -6.09 1.94 30.81
CA VAL A 210 -6.13 3.00 31.82
C VAL A 210 -6.94 4.23 31.42
N THR A 211 -7.56 4.25 30.24
CA THR A 211 -8.31 5.41 29.72
C THR A 211 -9.79 5.11 29.58
N ASP A 212 -10.63 6.10 29.88
CA ASP A 212 -12.08 6.01 29.68
C ASP A 212 -12.50 6.33 28.23
N ALA A 213 -13.80 6.26 27.95
CA ALA A 213 -14.34 6.54 26.62
C ALA A 213 -14.07 7.97 26.14
N PHE A 214 -14.07 8.95 27.05
CA PHE A 214 -13.82 10.36 26.68
C PHE A 214 -12.37 10.55 26.27
N GLY A 215 -11.41 10.04 27.06
CA GLY A 215 -10.01 10.04 26.71
C GLY A 215 -9.74 9.33 25.39
N ALA A 216 -10.37 8.17 25.15
CA ALA A 216 -10.25 7.43 23.89
C ALA A 216 -10.75 8.24 22.67
N VAL A 217 -11.85 9.00 22.82
CA VAL A 217 -12.33 9.93 21.78
C VAL A 217 -11.27 10.99 21.48
N VAL A 218 -10.75 11.67 22.51
CA VAL A 218 -9.76 12.75 22.30
C VAL A 218 -8.47 12.22 21.68
N ILE A 219 -7.99 11.06 22.13
CA ILE A 219 -6.84 10.36 21.55
C ILE A 219 -7.08 10.10 20.06
N GLY A 220 -8.26 9.58 19.69
CA GLY A 220 -8.67 9.34 18.31
C GLY A 220 -8.72 10.62 17.48
N VAL A 221 -9.27 11.73 18.02
CA VAL A 221 -9.33 13.02 17.32
C VAL A 221 -7.93 13.50 16.94
N VAL A 222 -7.02 13.52 17.91
CA VAL A 222 -5.64 13.95 17.67
C VAL A 222 -4.95 13.03 16.68
N ALA A 223 -5.15 11.70 16.80
CA ALA A 223 -4.54 10.73 15.91
C ALA A 223 -4.99 10.91 14.44
N GLY A 224 -6.28 11.16 14.23
CA GLY A 224 -6.86 11.40 12.91
C GLY A 224 -6.28 12.63 12.20
N PHE A 225 -5.93 13.69 12.94
CA PHE A 225 -5.21 14.83 12.36
C PHE A 225 -3.72 14.56 12.21
N LEU A 226 -3.09 13.97 13.22
CA LEU A 226 -1.65 13.77 13.31
C LEU A 226 -1.14 12.92 12.14
N VAL A 227 -1.89 11.90 11.72
CA VAL A 227 -1.50 11.06 10.58
C VAL A 227 -1.47 11.85 9.26
N VAL A 228 -2.45 12.74 9.04
CA VAL A 228 -2.56 13.53 7.80
C VAL A 228 -1.42 14.53 7.72
N PHE A 229 -1.19 15.26 8.82
CA PHE A 229 -0.08 16.21 8.90
C PHE A 229 1.28 15.52 8.91
N GLY A 230 1.37 14.31 9.45
CA GLY A 230 2.57 13.50 9.45
C GLY A 230 3.01 13.11 8.04
N VAL A 231 2.09 12.58 7.22
CA VAL A 231 2.37 12.28 5.81
C VAL A 231 2.78 13.55 5.06
N TRP A 232 2.05 14.66 5.28
CA TRP A 232 2.40 15.95 4.67
C TRP A 232 3.81 16.42 5.07
N LEU A 233 4.18 16.32 6.35
CA LEU A 233 5.49 16.69 6.86
C LEU A 233 6.60 15.90 6.16
N LEU A 234 6.42 14.58 6.04
CA LEU A 234 7.41 13.72 5.40
C LEU A 234 7.59 14.07 3.91
N ASP A 235 6.49 14.21 3.18
CA ASP A 235 6.52 14.44 1.74
C ASP A 235 6.97 15.87 1.38
N HIS A 236 6.49 16.88 2.10
CA HIS A 236 6.63 18.28 1.69
C HIS A 236 7.76 19.01 2.41
N VAL A 237 8.12 18.58 3.61
CA VAL A 237 9.15 19.25 4.42
C VAL A 237 10.41 18.39 4.50
N LEU A 238 10.32 17.18 5.04
CA LEU A 238 11.49 16.33 5.29
C LEU A 238 12.04 15.65 4.02
N ARG A 239 11.20 15.57 2.98
CA ARG A 239 11.50 14.91 1.69
C ARG A 239 11.93 13.45 1.89
N ILE A 240 11.20 12.76 2.76
CA ILE A 240 11.37 11.34 3.06
C ILE A 240 10.20 10.61 2.44
N ASP A 241 10.51 9.62 1.61
CA ASP A 241 9.49 8.81 0.95
C ASP A 241 9.13 7.61 1.83
N ASP A 242 7.92 7.67 2.38
CA ASP A 242 7.30 6.60 3.15
C ASP A 242 6.06 6.11 2.38
N PRO A 243 6.18 5.00 1.62
CA PRO A 243 5.14 4.52 0.71
C PRO A 243 3.79 4.29 1.38
N VAL A 244 3.77 3.73 2.59
CA VAL A 244 2.52 3.37 3.28
C VAL A 244 2.11 4.38 4.34
N GLY A 245 2.98 5.34 4.69
CA GLY A 245 2.75 6.28 5.79
C GLY A 245 3.03 5.66 7.16
N ALA A 246 3.90 4.65 7.23
CA ALA A 246 4.24 3.93 8.46
C ALA A 246 4.79 4.86 9.55
N VAL A 247 5.56 5.88 9.20
CA VAL A 247 6.09 6.85 10.17
C VAL A 247 4.96 7.68 10.77
N ALA A 248 4.02 8.16 9.94
CA ALA A 248 2.88 8.94 10.44
C ALA A 248 1.95 8.07 11.31
N VAL A 249 1.69 6.83 10.90
CA VAL A 249 0.83 5.88 11.62
C VAL A 249 1.48 5.35 12.90
N HIS A 250 2.76 4.98 12.87
CA HIS A 250 3.40 4.29 14.00
C HIS A 250 4.33 5.20 14.81
N CYS A 251 5.18 6.01 14.18
CA CYS A 251 6.10 6.88 14.91
C CYS A 251 5.34 7.98 15.64
N MET A 252 4.59 8.81 14.90
CA MET A 252 3.96 9.99 15.47
C MET A 252 2.82 9.62 16.42
N ASN A 253 1.97 8.67 16.03
CA ASN A 253 0.88 8.22 16.88
C ASN A 253 1.32 7.29 18.00
N GLY A 254 2.46 6.60 17.86
CA GLY A 254 3.10 5.87 18.96
C GLY A 254 3.53 6.83 20.06
N ILE A 255 4.26 7.90 19.68
CA ILE A 255 4.64 8.99 20.60
C ILE A 255 3.41 9.62 21.24
N TRP A 256 2.39 9.97 20.44
CA TRP A 256 1.15 10.54 20.95
C TRP A 256 0.46 9.61 21.95
N GLY A 257 0.30 8.34 21.64
CA GLY A 257 -0.32 7.36 22.53
C GLY A 257 0.42 7.20 23.84
N THR A 258 1.76 7.13 23.81
CA THR A 258 2.59 7.07 25.02
C THR A 258 2.41 8.30 25.89
N LEU A 259 2.39 9.51 25.30
CA LEU A 259 2.14 10.74 26.04
C LEU A 259 0.70 10.84 26.55
N ALA A 260 -0.26 10.31 25.80
CA ALA A 260 -1.67 10.32 26.16
C ALA A 260 -1.95 9.54 27.46
N VAL A 261 -1.17 8.52 27.79
CA VAL A 261 -1.22 7.87 29.12
C VAL A 261 -1.06 8.91 30.24
N GLY A 262 -0.04 9.77 30.13
CA GLY A 262 0.24 10.81 31.13
C GLY A 262 -0.81 11.93 31.19
N LEU A 263 -1.68 12.01 30.20
CA LEU A 263 -2.77 12.98 30.14
C LEU A 263 -4.09 12.38 30.63
N PHE A 264 -4.40 11.14 30.22
CA PHE A 264 -5.74 10.57 30.29
C PHE A 264 -5.86 9.30 31.16
N ALA A 265 -4.78 8.80 31.76
CA ALA A 265 -4.89 7.68 32.70
C ALA A 265 -5.83 8.06 33.87
N THR A 266 -6.79 7.19 34.17
CA THR A 266 -7.85 7.45 35.15
C THR A 266 -8.16 6.19 35.97
N ASP A 267 -8.45 6.38 37.25
CA ASP A 267 -8.81 5.31 38.19
C ASP A 267 -10.22 4.72 37.94
N THR A 268 -11.01 5.38 37.10
CA THR A 268 -12.29 4.87 36.61
C THR A 268 -12.14 3.71 35.62
N ALA A 269 -10.96 3.55 35.01
CA ALA A 269 -10.70 2.47 34.07
C ALA A 269 -10.40 1.16 34.84
N PRO A 270 -11.03 0.03 34.50
CA PRO A 270 -10.85 -1.22 35.23
C PRO A 270 -9.43 -1.80 35.23
N GLY A 271 -8.56 -1.39 34.29
CA GLY A 271 -7.16 -1.84 34.23
C GLY A 271 -6.18 -0.97 35.01
N TYR A 272 -6.65 0.13 35.60
CA TYR A 272 -5.78 1.12 36.20
C TYR A 272 -5.00 0.58 37.40
N SER A 273 -3.67 0.67 37.31
CA SER A 273 -2.75 0.15 38.32
C SER A 273 -1.39 0.86 38.33
N ILE A 274 -1.31 2.09 37.80
CA ILE A 274 -0.05 2.82 37.65
C ILE A 274 0.40 3.40 38.99
N ALA A 275 1.64 3.11 39.38
CA ALA A 275 2.29 3.68 40.55
C ALA A 275 3.76 4.04 40.27
N ASN A 276 4.30 5.02 40.99
CA ASN A 276 5.71 5.38 40.93
C ASN A 276 6.58 4.44 41.79
N ALA A 277 7.88 4.72 41.84
CA ALA A 277 8.84 3.95 42.63
C ALA A 277 8.57 3.98 44.16
N SER A 278 7.87 4.98 44.69
CA SER A 278 7.42 5.04 46.09
C SER A 278 6.14 4.23 46.35
N GLY A 279 5.51 3.69 45.30
CA GLY A 279 4.22 3.02 45.38
C GLY A 279 3.03 3.99 45.42
N GLU A 280 3.24 5.27 45.12
CA GLU A 280 2.17 6.25 45.03
C GLU A 280 1.45 6.11 43.69
N THR A 281 0.12 6.01 43.75
CA THR A 281 -0.75 5.91 42.58
C THR A 281 -0.67 7.18 41.72
N LEU A 282 -0.50 7.02 40.41
CA LEU A 282 -0.28 8.11 39.47
C LEU A 282 -1.42 8.27 38.46
N THR A 283 -2.18 9.34 38.55
CA THR A 283 -3.29 9.63 37.62
C THR A 283 -2.82 10.58 36.51
N GLY A 284 -3.53 10.61 35.38
CA GLY A 284 -3.26 11.52 34.28
C GLY A 284 -3.48 12.99 34.66
N LEU A 285 -2.79 13.90 33.96
CA LEU A 285 -2.85 15.34 34.20
C LEU A 285 -4.28 15.89 34.17
N PHE A 286 -5.11 15.43 33.23
CA PHE A 286 -6.50 15.92 33.09
C PHE A 286 -7.48 15.33 34.11
N TYR A 287 -7.02 14.35 34.90
CA TYR A 287 -7.77 13.73 35.97
C TYR A 287 -7.21 14.10 37.36
N GLY A 288 -6.37 15.15 37.43
CA GLY A 288 -5.89 15.72 38.68
C GLY A 288 -4.57 15.16 39.21
N GLY A 289 -3.90 14.24 38.50
CA GLY A 289 -2.63 13.64 38.93
C GLY A 289 -1.38 14.51 38.75
N GLY A 290 -1.53 15.74 38.28
CA GLY A 290 -0.41 16.67 38.06
C GLY A 290 0.51 16.24 36.91
N PHE A 291 1.76 16.70 36.94
CA PHE A 291 2.72 16.48 35.85
C PHE A 291 3.58 15.23 36.00
N GLU A 292 3.46 14.48 37.10
CA GLU A 292 4.38 13.38 37.41
C GLU A 292 4.29 12.24 36.39
N LEU A 293 3.09 11.71 36.13
CA LEU A 293 2.91 10.65 35.16
C LEU A 293 3.35 11.09 33.75
N LEU A 294 2.97 12.30 33.33
CA LEU A 294 3.39 12.86 32.04
C LEU A 294 4.93 12.97 31.94
N LYS A 295 5.61 13.36 33.03
CA LYS A 295 7.08 13.40 33.09
C LYS A 295 7.69 12.02 32.91
N LEU A 296 7.12 11.00 33.55
CA LEU A 296 7.58 9.61 33.43
C LEU A 296 7.35 9.07 32.01
N GLN A 297 6.19 9.34 31.41
CA GLN A 297 5.93 9.04 30.00
C GLN A 297 6.93 9.72 29.08
N PHE A 298 7.29 10.98 29.36
CA PHE A 298 8.31 11.70 28.61
C PHE A 298 9.69 11.03 28.72
N ILE A 299 10.12 10.69 29.94
CA ILE A 299 11.40 10.02 30.19
C ILE A 299 11.44 8.68 29.46
N GLY A 300 10.36 7.88 29.54
CA GLY A 300 10.28 6.58 28.89
C GLY A 300 10.36 6.67 27.38
N PHE A 301 9.49 7.48 26.75
CA PHE A 301 9.55 7.60 25.29
C PHE A 301 10.90 8.15 24.84
N ALA A 302 11.45 9.16 25.53
CA ALA A 302 12.70 9.80 25.09
C ALA A 302 13.88 8.82 25.17
N SER A 303 13.91 7.98 26.21
CA SER A 303 14.96 6.99 26.41
C SER A 303 14.89 5.87 25.37
N VAL A 304 13.68 5.36 25.10
CA VAL A 304 13.46 4.33 24.07
C VAL A 304 13.76 4.90 22.69
N ALA A 305 13.25 6.10 22.37
CA ALA A 305 13.51 6.77 21.09
C ALA A 305 15.01 7.00 20.85
N ALA A 306 15.77 7.42 21.87
CA ALA A 306 17.21 7.59 21.77
C ALA A 306 17.94 6.25 21.50
N TRP A 307 17.55 5.20 22.23
CA TRP A 307 18.08 3.85 22.04
C TRP A 307 17.81 3.34 20.62
N THR A 308 16.54 3.37 20.18
CA THR A 308 16.15 2.95 18.84
C THR A 308 16.88 3.77 17.78
N ALA A 309 16.92 5.10 17.91
CA ALA A 309 17.52 5.95 16.90
C ALA A 309 19.02 5.68 16.71
N VAL A 310 19.77 5.51 17.80
CA VAL A 310 21.21 5.21 17.76
C VAL A 310 21.45 3.83 17.16
N THR A 311 20.78 2.81 17.70
CA THR A 311 21.03 1.41 17.30
C THR A 311 20.60 1.12 15.88
N ILE A 312 19.46 1.66 15.43
CA ILE A 312 18.97 1.48 14.06
C ILE A 312 19.81 2.24 13.05
N THR A 313 20.27 3.45 13.40
CA THR A 313 21.20 4.19 12.53
C THR A 313 22.47 3.38 12.31
N ILE A 314 23.06 2.84 13.37
CA ILE A 314 24.24 1.97 13.27
C ILE A 314 23.91 0.75 12.41
N THR A 315 22.78 0.08 12.67
CA THR A 315 22.36 -1.12 11.94
C THR A 315 22.26 -0.87 10.43
N PHE A 316 21.53 0.17 10.01
CA PHE A 316 21.38 0.46 8.57
C PHE A 316 22.67 0.95 7.92
N LEU A 317 23.54 1.69 8.63
CA LEU A 317 24.84 2.07 8.10
C LEU A 317 25.75 0.85 7.89
N VAL A 318 25.73 -0.11 8.83
CA VAL A 318 26.47 -1.37 8.70
C VAL A 318 25.93 -2.20 7.54
N ILE A 319 24.61 -2.40 7.45
CA ILE A 319 23.98 -3.13 6.34
C ILE A 319 24.34 -2.49 5.00
N ARG A 320 24.26 -1.16 4.92
CA ARG A 320 24.64 -0.40 3.71
C ARG A 320 26.09 -0.64 3.32
N ALA A 321 27.00 -0.75 4.29
CA ALA A 321 28.42 -0.96 4.03
C ALA A 321 28.75 -2.40 3.60
N ILE A 322 28.03 -3.42 4.09
CA ILE A 322 28.39 -4.83 3.88
C ILE A 322 27.53 -5.56 2.83
N ALA A 323 26.23 -5.24 2.73
CA ALA A 323 25.28 -5.94 1.86
C ALA A 323 24.63 -5.01 0.82
N GLY A 324 24.66 -3.69 1.07
CA GLY A 324 23.94 -2.69 0.28
C GLY A 324 22.46 -2.66 0.66
N LEU A 325 21.89 -1.46 0.80
CA LEU A 325 20.51 -1.31 1.30
C LEU A 325 19.46 -1.23 0.18
N ARG A 326 19.82 -0.62 -0.95
CA ARG A 326 18.94 -0.37 -2.10
C ARG A 326 19.27 -1.31 -3.25
N VAL A 327 18.25 -1.77 -3.95
CA VAL A 327 18.39 -2.41 -5.28
C VAL A 327 18.97 -1.41 -6.29
N ASP A 328 19.41 -1.91 -7.45
CA ASP A 328 19.86 -1.01 -8.50
C ASP A 328 18.69 -0.27 -9.19
N ARG A 329 19.03 0.67 -10.09
CA ARG A 329 18.03 1.48 -10.78
C ARG A 329 17.17 0.65 -11.73
N GLU A 330 17.73 -0.34 -12.39
CA GLU A 330 17.02 -1.14 -13.39
C GLU A 330 16.03 -2.08 -12.70
N GLU A 331 16.46 -2.74 -11.62
CA GLU A 331 15.63 -3.55 -10.74
C GLU A 331 14.47 -2.75 -10.14
N GLU A 332 14.71 -1.53 -9.63
CA GLU A 332 13.64 -0.67 -9.10
C GLU A 332 12.63 -0.25 -10.17
N MET A 333 13.08 0.00 -11.41
CA MET A 333 12.20 0.38 -12.52
C MET A 333 11.41 -0.80 -13.08
N ALA A 334 11.99 -2.01 -13.07
CA ALA A 334 11.34 -3.24 -13.51
C ALA A 334 10.32 -3.76 -12.48
N GLY A 335 10.60 -3.54 -11.18
CA GLY A 335 9.84 -4.07 -10.06
C GLY A 335 10.55 -5.26 -9.40
N LEU A 336 10.44 -5.33 -8.07
CA LEU A 336 11.22 -6.29 -7.27
C LEU A 336 10.70 -7.73 -7.36
N ASP A 337 9.45 -7.95 -7.78
CA ASP A 337 8.85 -9.29 -7.87
C ASP A 337 9.70 -10.23 -8.74
N ALA A 338 10.15 -9.76 -9.90
CA ALA A 338 10.97 -10.57 -10.80
C ALA A 338 12.42 -10.72 -10.29
N ALA A 339 13.05 -9.60 -9.91
CA ALA A 339 14.46 -9.57 -9.56
C ALA A 339 14.79 -10.21 -8.19
N GLU A 340 13.93 -10.01 -7.18
CA GLU A 340 14.17 -10.51 -5.81
C GLU A 340 13.42 -11.81 -5.52
N HIS A 341 12.36 -12.14 -6.26
CA HIS A 341 11.50 -13.29 -5.97
C HIS A 341 11.31 -14.26 -7.14
N GLY A 342 11.86 -13.97 -8.33
CA GLY A 342 11.69 -14.82 -9.52
C GLY A 342 10.23 -14.93 -9.98
N LEU A 343 9.39 -13.97 -9.58
CA LEU A 343 7.97 -13.92 -9.92
C LEU A 343 7.77 -12.90 -11.03
N SER A 344 7.42 -13.36 -12.23
CA SER A 344 7.15 -12.48 -13.37
C SER A 344 6.02 -11.48 -13.05
N SER A 345 4.95 -11.94 -12.40
CA SER A 345 3.83 -11.12 -11.94
C SER A 345 3.21 -11.71 -10.68
N ALA A 346 2.84 -10.86 -9.72
CA ALA A 346 1.97 -11.22 -8.60
C ALA A 346 0.52 -11.54 -9.02
N TYR A 347 0.12 -11.18 -10.25
CA TYR A 347 -1.19 -11.48 -10.83
C TYR A 347 -1.06 -12.48 -11.98
N ALA A 348 -1.45 -13.72 -11.74
CA ALA A 348 -1.52 -14.75 -12.78
C ALA A 348 -2.56 -14.36 -13.86
N GLY A 349 -2.16 -14.33 -15.13
CA GLY A 349 -3.06 -14.20 -16.28
C GLY A 349 -3.66 -12.80 -16.55
N PHE A 350 -3.35 -11.78 -15.75
CA PHE A 350 -3.88 -10.41 -15.90
C PHE A 350 -2.82 -9.36 -16.24
N ALA A 351 -1.55 -9.63 -15.98
CA ALA A 351 -0.48 -8.73 -16.36
C ALA A 351 -0.11 -8.98 -17.83
N MET A 352 -0.38 -8.02 -18.71
CA MET A 352 0.26 -7.90 -20.02
C MET A 352 1.71 -7.49 -19.78
N LEU A 353 2.53 -8.40 -19.26
CA LEU A 353 3.97 -8.24 -19.36
C LEU A 353 4.34 -8.54 -20.82
N PRO A 354 5.29 -7.79 -21.42
CA PRO A 354 6.00 -8.36 -22.54
C PRO A 354 6.62 -9.66 -22.01
N GLU A 355 6.30 -10.80 -22.62
CA GLU A 355 7.19 -11.94 -22.51
C GLU A 355 8.56 -11.43 -22.92
N TYR A 356 9.45 -11.24 -21.95
CA TYR A 356 10.87 -11.10 -22.24
C TYR A 356 11.28 -12.46 -22.77
N ILE A 357 11.21 -12.60 -24.09
CA ILE A 357 12.00 -13.59 -24.80
C ILE A 357 13.44 -13.25 -24.42
N GLU A 358 14.11 -14.14 -23.70
CA GLU A 358 15.56 -14.09 -23.59
C GLU A 358 16.10 -13.94 -25.01
N GLU A 359 16.73 -12.80 -25.33
CA GLU A 359 17.60 -12.69 -26.51
C GLU A 359 18.79 -13.62 -26.26
N GLY A 360 18.56 -14.91 -26.50
CA GLY A 360 19.39 -15.98 -25.97
C GLY A 360 19.08 -17.31 -26.62
N ASN A 361 18.74 -17.31 -27.90
CA ASN A 361 19.19 -18.31 -28.86
C ASN A 361 19.07 -17.70 -30.25
N ASP A 362 20.15 -17.75 -31.01
CA ASP A 362 20.14 -17.51 -32.45
C ASP A 362 18.92 -18.19 -33.09
N PRO A 363 18.32 -17.60 -34.14
CA PRO A 363 17.18 -18.22 -34.81
C PRO A 363 17.52 -19.68 -35.09
N VAL A 364 16.72 -20.59 -34.54
CA VAL A 364 16.83 -22.02 -34.80
C VAL A 364 16.82 -22.16 -36.31
N VAL A 365 17.99 -22.46 -36.87
CA VAL A 365 18.14 -22.76 -38.29
C VAL A 365 17.34 -24.03 -38.50
N VAL A 366 16.18 -23.87 -39.14
CA VAL A 366 15.38 -24.98 -39.62
C VAL A 366 16.24 -25.74 -40.62
N SER A 367 16.89 -26.82 -40.18
CA SER A 367 17.56 -27.78 -41.06
C SER A 367 16.50 -28.70 -41.67
N GLY A 368 15.67 -28.13 -42.53
CA GLY A 368 14.84 -28.88 -43.46
C GLY A 368 15.44 -28.71 -44.86
N ASP A 369 15.90 -29.81 -45.44
CA ASP A 369 16.44 -29.88 -46.80
C ASP A 369 15.36 -29.55 -47.85
N THR A 370 15.07 -28.26 -48.04
CA THR A 370 14.29 -27.79 -49.19
C THR A 370 14.91 -26.48 -49.70
N PRO A 371 15.52 -26.48 -50.90
CA PRO A 371 16.31 -25.35 -51.37
C PRO A 371 15.48 -24.08 -51.52
N VAL A 372 15.93 -23.01 -50.85
CA VAL A 372 15.54 -21.63 -51.13
C VAL A 372 16.24 -21.21 -52.43
N ALA A 373 15.60 -21.46 -53.57
CA ALA A 373 15.69 -20.70 -54.83
C ALA A 373 15.39 -21.58 -56.06
N GLU A 374 14.11 -21.86 -56.30
CA GLU A 374 13.60 -21.59 -57.64
C GLU A 374 12.77 -20.32 -57.52
N ALA A 375 13.15 -19.32 -58.31
CA ALA A 375 12.53 -18.02 -58.34
C ALA A 375 11.02 -18.16 -58.57
N ILE A 376 10.25 -18.09 -57.48
CA ILE A 376 8.85 -17.70 -57.60
C ILE A 376 8.95 -16.27 -58.13
N PRO A 377 8.48 -15.99 -59.37
CA PRO A 377 8.42 -14.62 -59.85
C PRO A 377 7.68 -13.86 -58.76
N VAL A 378 8.16 -12.67 -58.39
CA VAL A 378 7.40 -11.77 -57.52
C VAL A 378 5.98 -11.77 -58.07
N LYS A 379 5.07 -12.52 -57.42
CA LYS A 379 3.65 -12.35 -57.62
C LYS A 379 3.53 -10.92 -57.15
N LYS A 380 3.38 -9.99 -58.11
CA LYS A 380 2.76 -8.71 -57.82
C LYS A 380 1.63 -9.06 -56.88
N VAL A 381 1.62 -8.45 -55.69
CA VAL A 381 0.45 -8.38 -54.82
C VAL A 381 -0.73 -8.36 -55.79
N PRO A 382 -1.62 -9.37 -55.80
CA PRO A 382 -2.68 -9.39 -56.80
C PRO A 382 -3.31 -8.02 -56.68
N ALA A 383 -3.20 -7.23 -57.76
CA ALA A 383 -3.99 -6.03 -57.88
C ALA A 383 -5.40 -6.59 -57.81
N PHE A 384 -6.05 -6.44 -56.64
CA PHE A 384 -7.39 -6.91 -56.44
C PHE A 384 -8.19 -6.34 -57.61
N GLU A 385 -8.79 -7.23 -58.41
CA GLU A 385 -9.58 -6.82 -59.57
C GLU A 385 -10.57 -5.75 -59.12
N GLU A 386 -10.67 -4.66 -59.87
CA GLU A 386 -11.72 -3.67 -59.66
C GLU A 386 -13.08 -4.38 -59.68
N GLY A 387 -13.66 -4.63 -58.50
CA GLY A 387 -14.90 -5.39 -58.34
C GLY A 387 -14.97 -6.36 -57.15
N THR A 388 -13.88 -6.64 -56.43
CA THR A 388 -13.94 -7.47 -55.21
C THR A 388 -14.50 -6.70 -54.00
N PRO A 389 -15.20 -7.37 -53.05
CA PRO A 389 -15.78 -6.69 -51.88
C PRO A 389 -14.68 -6.09 -50.99
N LYS A 390 -14.71 -4.77 -50.81
CA LYS A 390 -13.75 -4.07 -49.92
C LYS A 390 -14.03 -4.43 -48.47
N PHE A 391 -13.02 -4.98 -47.77
CA PHE A 391 -13.07 -5.20 -46.33
C PHE A 391 -12.64 -3.95 -45.59
N THR A 392 -13.33 -3.63 -44.50
CA THR A 392 -13.02 -2.43 -43.71
C THR A 392 -13.10 -2.73 -42.23
N LYS A 393 -12.01 -2.44 -41.51
CA LYS A 393 -11.99 -2.43 -40.05
C LYS A 393 -12.51 -1.09 -39.55
N ILE A 394 -13.48 -1.14 -38.65
CA ILE A 394 -14.06 -0.01 -37.94
C ILE A 394 -13.70 -0.20 -36.47
N GLU A 395 -12.83 0.68 -35.97
CA GLU A 395 -12.40 0.69 -34.58
C GLU A 395 -13.13 1.82 -33.85
N ILE A 396 -13.89 1.48 -32.82
CA ILE A 396 -14.73 2.41 -32.07
C ILE A 396 -14.25 2.45 -30.63
N VAL A 397 -13.72 3.60 -30.20
CA VAL A 397 -13.33 3.83 -28.81
C VAL A 397 -14.41 4.65 -28.13
N CYS A 398 -15.11 4.09 -27.15
CA CYS A 398 -16.24 4.73 -26.46
C CYS A 398 -16.22 4.54 -24.94
N LYS A 399 -17.18 5.19 -24.24
CA LYS A 399 -17.41 4.97 -22.80
C LYS A 399 -17.93 3.57 -22.55
N GLU A 400 -17.46 2.94 -21.47
CA GLU A 400 -17.88 1.58 -21.08
C GLU A 400 -19.39 1.47 -20.85
N SER A 401 -20.01 2.47 -20.21
CA SER A 401 -21.46 2.51 -19.98
C SER A 401 -22.30 2.56 -21.27
N LYS A 402 -21.68 2.83 -22.42
CA LYS A 402 -22.35 2.86 -23.73
C LYS A 402 -22.11 1.59 -24.56
N PHE A 403 -21.23 0.70 -24.11
CA PHE A 403 -20.87 -0.51 -24.85
C PHE A 403 -22.08 -1.41 -25.12
N GLU A 404 -22.91 -1.71 -24.11
CA GLU A 404 -24.08 -2.56 -24.30
C GLU A 404 -25.08 -1.98 -25.31
N ALA A 405 -25.30 -0.66 -25.29
CA ALA A 405 -26.15 0.00 -26.26
C ALA A 405 -25.55 -0.07 -27.69
N LEU A 406 -24.23 0.09 -27.80
CA LEU A 406 -23.51 0.00 -29.08
C LEU A 406 -23.55 -1.42 -29.64
N LYS A 407 -23.22 -2.43 -28.84
CA LYS A 407 -23.27 -3.86 -29.19
C LYS A 407 -24.64 -4.24 -29.76
N ASN A 408 -25.70 -3.93 -29.02
CA ASN A 408 -27.08 -4.25 -29.44
C ASN A 408 -27.49 -3.53 -30.73
N ALA A 409 -27.03 -2.30 -30.96
CA ALA A 409 -27.33 -1.55 -32.17
C ALA A 409 -26.57 -2.10 -33.39
N ILE A 410 -25.33 -2.55 -33.21
CA ILE A 410 -24.49 -3.13 -34.26
C ILE A 410 -24.98 -4.53 -34.64
N MET A 411 -25.36 -5.36 -33.67
CA MET A 411 -25.97 -6.67 -33.94
C MET A 411 -27.26 -6.56 -34.76
N LYS A 412 -28.08 -5.52 -34.54
CA LYS A 412 -29.29 -5.24 -35.36
C LYS A 412 -28.98 -4.90 -36.82
N LEU A 413 -27.73 -4.59 -37.16
CA LEU A 413 -27.29 -4.41 -38.54
C LEU A 413 -26.88 -5.72 -39.22
N GLY A 414 -26.95 -6.85 -38.50
CA GLY A 414 -26.51 -8.16 -39.00
C GLY A 414 -25.01 -8.42 -38.82
N ILE A 415 -24.33 -7.66 -37.95
CA ILE A 415 -22.91 -7.86 -37.63
C ILE A 415 -22.83 -8.67 -36.34
N THR A 416 -22.37 -9.92 -36.44
CA THR A 416 -22.25 -10.87 -35.33
C THR A 416 -20.85 -10.88 -34.70
N GLY A 417 -19.81 -10.67 -35.52
CA GLY A 417 -18.42 -10.61 -35.07
C GLY A 417 -18.00 -9.22 -34.60
N MET A 418 -17.49 -9.13 -33.37
CA MET A 418 -16.75 -7.96 -32.88
C MET A 418 -15.70 -8.39 -31.84
N THR A 419 -14.56 -7.70 -31.83
CA THR A 419 -13.54 -7.85 -30.79
C THR A 419 -13.63 -6.67 -29.85
N VAL A 420 -13.60 -6.93 -28.54
CA VAL A 420 -13.77 -5.91 -27.50
C VAL A 420 -12.56 -5.94 -26.58
N SER A 421 -11.96 -4.77 -26.37
CA SER A 421 -10.81 -4.61 -25.48
C SER A 421 -11.01 -3.44 -24.54
N HIS A 422 -10.64 -3.61 -23.27
CA HIS A 422 -10.56 -2.48 -22.35
C HIS A 422 -9.29 -1.69 -22.64
N VAL A 423 -9.45 -0.39 -22.86
CA VAL A 423 -8.34 0.51 -23.18
C VAL A 423 -8.37 1.74 -22.29
N LEU A 424 -7.20 2.35 -22.12
CA LEU A 424 -7.05 3.60 -21.39
C LEU A 424 -6.84 4.74 -22.38
N GLY A 425 -7.64 5.81 -22.28
CA GLY A 425 -7.56 6.95 -23.19
C GLY A 425 -7.28 8.26 -22.47
N CYS A 426 -6.31 9.03 -22.99
CA CYS A 426 -6.07 10.42 -22.60
C CYS A 426 -6.76 11.39 -23.58
N GLY A 427 -7.32 12.49 -23.10
CA GLY A 427 -7.95 13.52 -23.94
C GLY A 427 -7.68 14.93 -23.44
N ILE A 428 -8.13 15.96 -24.19
CA ILE A 428 -7.97 17.39 -23.85
C ILE A 428 -8.65 17.77 -22.52
N GLN A 429 -9.50 16.89 -21.98
CA GLN A 429 -10.03 17.01 -20.64
C GLN A 429 -8.88 16.87 -19.63
N LYS A 430 -8.25 18.00 -19.28
CA LYS A 430 -7.56 18.13 -18.00
C LYS A 430 -8.61 17.83 -16.94
N GLY A 431 -8.58 16.61 -16.39
CA GLY A 431 -9.55 16.15 -15.41
C GLY A 431 -9.61 17.11 -14.23
N LYS A 432 -10.71 17.05 -13.45
CA LYS A 432 -10.72 17.71 -12.14
C LYS A 432 -9.52 17.17 -11.33
N PRO A 433 -8.80 18.03 -10.59
CA PRO A 433 -7.73 17.56 -9.71
C PRO A 433 -8.26 16.48 -8.78
N GLU A 434 -7.63 15.30 -8.79
CA GLU A 434 -7.84 14.27 -7.78
C GLU A 434 -6.66 14.29 -6.81
N TYR A 435 -6.91 13.89 -5.55
CA TYR A 435 -5.89 13.88 -4.50
C TYR A 435 -5.72 12.47 -3.96
N TYR A 436 -4.47 12.04 -3.76
CA TYR A 436 -4.11 10.81 -3.08
C TYR A 436 -3.16 11.15 -1.94
N ARG A 437 -3.61 10.91 -0.71
CA ARG A 437 -2.89 11.26 0.53
C ARG A 437 -2.41 12.70 0.56
N GLY A 438 -3.24 13.62 0.07
CA GLY A 438 -2.95 15.06 -0.01
C GLY A 438 -2.06 15.50 -1.17
N VAL A 439 -1.60 14.59 -2.02
CA VAL A 439 -0.86 14.92 -3.24
C VAL A 439 -1.80 14.92 -4.45
N GLN A 440 -1.74 15.95 -5.27
CA GLN A 440 -2.54 16.03 -6.50
C GLN A 440 -2.05 14.99 -7.52
N VAL A 441 -2.96 14.14 -7.99
CA VAL A 441 -2.73 13.15 -9.04
C VAL A 441 -3.35 13.68 -10.33
N GLU A 442 -2.55 13.78 -11.39
CA GLU A 442 -3.06 14.09 -12.73
C GLU A 442 -3.63 12.80 -13.33
N ALA A 443 -4.95 12.72 -13.46
CA ALA A 443 -5.62 11.61 -14.12
C ALA A 443 -5.34 11.69 -15.64
N ASN A 444 -4.29 10.99 -16.08
CA ASN A 444 -3.86 11.05 -17.49
C ASN A 444 -4.44 9.94 -18.36
N LEU A 445 -5.25 9.03 -17.83
CA LEU A 445 -5.83 7.93 -18.59
C LEU A 445 -7.19 7.50 -17.98
N PHE A 446 -8.25 7.53 -18.79
CA PHE A 446 -9.58 7.08 -18.37
C PHE A 446 -9.94 5.73 -19.02
N PRO A 447 -10.58 4.80 -18.27
CA PRO A 447 -11.11 3.56 -18.83
C PRO A 447 -12.11 3.82 -19.95
N LYS A 448 -11.92 3.10 -21.06
CA LYS A 448 -12.75 3.10 -22.26
C LYS A 448 -12.84 1.69 -22.81
N VAL A 449 -13.78 1.49 -23.71
CA VAL A 449 -13.92 0.25 -24.47
C VAL A 449 -13.53 0.54 -25.92
N GLN A 450 -12.64 -0.27 -26.47
CA GLN A 450 -12.35 -0.35 -27.89
C GLN A 450 -13.14 -1.52 -28.48
N VAL A 451 -13.91 -1.24 -29.54
CA VAL A 451 -14.69 -2.23 -30.28
C VAL A 451 -14.18 -2.26 -31.71
N ASP A 452 -13.60 -3.37 -32.10
CA ASP A 452 -13.07 -3.61 -33.44
C ASP A 452 -14.04 -4.49 -34.23
N ILE A 453 -14.44 -4.00 -35.41
CA ILE A 453 -15.42 -4.67 -36.28
C ILE A 453 -14.85 -4.69 -37.70
N VAL A 454 -14.86 -5.84 -38.34
CA VAL A 454 -14.52 -5.96 -39.76
C VAL A 454 -15.80 -6.22 -40.54
N VAL A 455 -16.09 -5.37 -41.54
CA VAL A 455 -17.28 -5.51 -42.39
C VAL A 455 -16.92 -5.66 -43.87
N SER A 456 -17.78 -6.38 -44.60
CA SER A 456 -17.70 -6.52 -46.06
C SER A 456 -19.03 -6.15 -46.73
N ALA A 457 -20.12 -6.92 -46.49
CA ALA A 457 -21.43 -6.64 -47.08
C ALA A 457 -22.17 -5.45 -46.46
N VAL A 458 -21.96 -5.18 -45.17
CA VAL A 458 -22.63 -4.07 -44.48
C VAL A 458 -21.91 -2.77 -44.83
N PRO A 459 -22.61 -1.74 -45.38
CA PRO A 459 -21.96 -0.49 -45.70
C PRO A 459 -21.33 0.17 -44.47
N VAL A 460 -20.03 0.48 -44.55
CA VAL A 460 -19.24 1.13 -43.49
C VAL A 460 -19.96 2.36 -42.92
N ARG A 461 -20.57 3.15 -43.80
CA ARG A 461 -21.28 4.37 -43.41
C ARG A 461 -22.46 4.09 -42.48
N ARG A 462 -23.17 2.99 -42.69
CA ARG A 462 -24.32 2.58 -41.86
C ARG A 462 -23.88 2.21 -40.45
N VAL A 463 -22.71 1.58 -40.31
CA VAL A 463 -22.11 1.26 -39.00
C VAL A 463 -21.68 2.54 -38.29
N ILE A 464 -21.00 3.45 -38.98
CA ILE A 464 -20.57 4.76 -38.44
C ILE A 464 -21.77 5.58 -37.97
N ASP A 465 -22.81 5.73 -38.79
CA ASP A 465 -23.97 6.54 -38.44
C ASP A 465 -24.77 5.92 -37.27
N THR A 466 -24.82 4.60 -37.18
CA THR A 466 -25.42 3.89 -36.04
C THR A 466 -24.62 4.10 -34.76
N ALA A 467 -23.30 3.93 -34.82
CA ALA A 467 -22.42 4.19 -33.69
C ALA A 467 -22.52 5.65 -33.22
N LYS A 468 -22.50 6.62 -34.14
CA LYS A 468 -22.70 8.04 -33.82
C LYS A 468 -24.03 8.27 -33.12
N LYS A 469 -25.14 7.70 -33.62
CA LYS A 469 -26.47 7.87 -33.02
C LYS A 469 -26.54 7.35 -31.58
N VAL A 470 -25.86 6.24 -31.28
CA VAL A 470 -25.90 5.59 -29.97
C VAL A 470 -24.96 6.25 -28.97
N LEU A 471 -23.76 6.64 -29.44
CA LEU A 471 -22.70 7.14 -28.58
C LEU A 471 -22.81 8.64 -28.31
N TYR A 472 -23.46 9.40 -29.20
CA TYR A 472 -23.55 10.86 -29.09
C TYR A 472 -24.42 11.28 -27.90
N THR A 473 -23.81 12.03 -26.98
CA THR A 473 -24.46 12.71 -25.86
C THR A 473 -24.32 14.23 -25.94
N GLY A 474 -23.52 14.74 -26.89
CA GLY A 474 -23.22 16.16 -27.02
C GLY A 474 -22.16 16.66 -26.04
N HIS A 475 -21.54 15.75 -25.30
CA HIS A 475 -20.49 16.05 -24.33
C HIS A 475 -19.13 15.54 -24.81
N ILE A 476 -18.06 16.20 -24.38
CA ILE A 476 -16.69 15.76 -24.68
C ILE A 476 -16.49 14.34 -24.10
N GLY A 477 -15.89 13.45 -24.91
CA GLY A 477 -15.59 12.07 -24.52
C GLY A 477 -16.57 11.00 -25.03
N ASP A 478 -17.49 11.34 -25.93
CA ASP A 478 -18.43 10.37 -26.54
C ASP A 478 -17.74 9.24 -27.32
N GLY A 479 -16.56 9.50 -27.87
CA GLY A 479 -15.71 8.48 -28.48
C GLY A 479 -15.01 8.94 -29.75
N LYS A 480 -14.26 8.03 -30.36
CA LYS A 480 -13.65 8.20 -31.70
C LYS A 480 -13.91 6.95 -32.51
N ILE A 481 -14.03 7.12 -33.83
CA ILE A 481 -14.17 6.03 -34.78
C ILE A 481 -13.02 6.15 -35.78
N PHE A 482 -12.26 5.08 -35.94
CA PHE A 482 -11.20 4.95 -36.92
C PHE A 482 -11.61 3.92 -37.97
N VAL A 483 -11.21 4.14 -39.21
CA VAL A 483 -11.58 3.32 -40.35
C VAL A 483 -10.30 2.93 -41.06
N TYR A 484 -10.05 1.64 -41.18
CA TYR A 484 -8.86 1.07 -41.81
C TYR A 484 -9.26 0.14 -42.93
N ASP A 485 -8.46 0.11 -43.98
CA ASP A 485 -8.60 -0.88 -45.04
C ASP A 485 -8.03 -2.22 -44.55
N VAL A 486 -8.76 -3.29 -44.81
CA VAL A 486 -8.34 -4.66 -44.50
C VAL A 486 -8.06 -5.35 -45.82
N GLU A 487 -6.85 -5.88 -45.98
CA GLU A 487 -6.44 -6.53 -47.23
C GLU A 487 -7.13 -7.87 -47.43
N ASN A 488 -7.22 -8.69 -46.37
CA ASN A 488 -7.87 -9.99 -46.43
C ASN A 488 -8.33 -10.42 -45.03
N VAL A 489 -9.25 -11.39 -44.98
CA VAL A 489 -9.68 -12.08 -43.76
C VAL A 489 -9.54 -13.57 -44.00
N VAL A 490 -8.93 -14.32 -43.06
CA VAL A 490 -8.71 -15.76 -43.21
C VAL A 490 -9.31 -16.49 -42.02
N LYS A 491 -10.22 -17.44 -42.27
CA LYS A 491 -10.84 -18.27 -41.23
C LYS A 491 -9.96 -19.48 -40.97
N VAL A 492 -9.27 -19.48 -39.83
CA VAL A 492 -8.26 -20.50 -39.47
C VAL A 492 -8.78 -21.94 -39.56
N ARG A 493 -10.03 -22.19 -39.14
CA ARG A 493 -10.62 -23.54 -39.10
C ARG A 493 -10.82 -24.15 -40.49
N THR A 494 -11.25 -23.36 -41.46
CA THR A 494 -11.70 -23.83 -42.78
C THR A 494 -10.75 -23.46 -43.90
N GLY A 495 -9.83 -22.51 -43.67
CA GLY A 495 -8.97 -21.92 -44.70
C GLY A 495 -9.72 -21.00 -45.66
N GLU A 496 -11.00 -20.71 -45.40
CA GLU A 496 -11.77 -19.75 -46.20
C GLU A 496 -11.15 -18.35 -46.09
N GLU A 497 -11.16 -17.61 -47.20
CA GLU A 497 -10.64 -16.26 -47.27
C GLU A 497 -11.72 -15.24 -47.66
N GLY A 498 -11.46 -13.97 -47.39
CA GLY A 498 -12.29 -12.85 -47.81
C GLY A 498 -13.69 -12.86 -47.21
N PHE A 499 -14.72 -12.81 -48.06
CA PHE A 499 -16.12 -12.67 -47.63
C PHE A 499 -16.62 -13.89 -46.85
N ASP A 500 -16.29 -15.10 -47.33
CA ASP A 500 -16.73 -16.36 -46.73
C ASP A 500 -16.08 -16.58 -45.35
N ALA A 501 -14.87 -16.05 -45.17
CA ALA A 501 -14.17 -16.05 -43.88
C ALA A 501 -14.91 -15.21 -42.81
N LEU A 502 -15.66 -14.19 -43.21
CA LEU A 502 -16.44 -13.31 -42.32
C LEU A 502 -17.87 -13.81 -42.05
N GLN A 503 -18.36 -14.79 -42.81
CA GLN A 503 -19.67 -15.37 -42.57
C GLN A 503 -19.58 -16.44 -41.47
N ASP A 504 -20.41 -16.28 -40.44
CA ASP A 504 -20.71 -17.36 -39.50
C ASP A 504 -21.67 -18.34 -40.20
N VAL A 505 -21.10 -19.23 -41.03
CA VAL A 505 -21.81 -20.42 -41.50
C VAL A 505 -21.52 -21.51 -40.48
N GLU A 506 -22.50 -21.84 -39.63
CA GLU A 506 -22.48 -23.08 -38.86
C GLU A 506 -22.63 -24.29 -39.77
#